data_AF-A0A9R0ILX2-F1
#
_entry.id   AF-A0A9R0ILX2-F1
#
_cell.length_a   1.000
_cell.length_b   1.000
_cell.length_c   1.000
_cell.angle_alpha   90.00
_cell.angle_beta   90.00
_cell.angle_gamma   90.00
#
_symmetry.space_group_name_H-M   'P 1'
#
loop_
_entity.id
_entity.type
_entity.pdbx_description
1 polymer ?
#
loop_
_entity_poly.entity_id
_entity_poly.type
_entity_poly.pdbx_seq_one_letter_code
_entity_poly.pdbx_strand_id
1 'polypeptide(L)'
;MARNPQGHVSLLLWLVLSLHISYLMTAVDAKSGRPITDAEIRMKKDECYTDIESGLWGFDCKVSITAKENCALRCLSPRCYELVYESDPLEEGEKDVIRNQEYKYCMYRHLLQYP
;
A
#
# COMPACT_ATOMS: atom_id res chain seq x y z
N MET A 1 33.19 -44.13 -2.12
CA MET A 1 32.11 -43.34 -1.45
C MET A 1 30.99 -43.14 -2.46
N ALA A 2 29.93 -43.95 -2.37
CA ALA A 2 28.80 -43.86 -3.28
C ALA A 2 27.91 -42.67 -2.88
N ARG A 3 27.85 -41.63 -3.73
CA ARG A 3 26.88 -40.54 -3.58
C ARG A 3 25.49 -41.13 -3.78
N ASN A 4 24.65 -41.14 -2.74
CA ASN A 4 23.26 -41.57 -2.84
C ASN A 4 22.45 -40.52 -3.64
N PRO A 5 22.11 -40.79 -4.91
CA PRO A 5 21.46 -39.82 -5.78
C PRO A 5 20.02 -39.50 -5.33
N GLN A 6 19.41 -40.41 -4.58
CA GLN A 6 18.02 -40.32 -4.13
C GLN A 6 17.83 -39.28 -3.03
N GLY A 7 18.85 -39.07 -2.18
CA GLY A 7 18.84 -38.02 -1.16
C GLY A 7 18.92 -36.62 -1.76
N HIS A 8 19.67 -36.45 -2.86
CA HIS A 8 19.83 -35.15 -3.53
C HIS A 8 18.56 -34.70 -4.25
N VAL A 9 17.85 -35.62 -4.91
CA VAL A 9 16.58 -35.34 -5.59
C VAL A 9 15.49 -34.96 -4.58
N SER A 10 15.43 -35.68 -3.45
CA SER A 10 14.52 -35.35 -2.35
C SER A 10 14.79 -33.96 -1.78
N LEU A 11 16.06 -33.63 -1.51
CA LEU A 11 16.46 -32.33 -0.98
C LEU A 11 16.08 -31.17 -1.92
N LEU A 12 16.28 -31.35 -3.24
CA LEU A 12 15.91 -30.36 -4.25
C LEU A 12 14.38 -30.15 -4.31
N LEU A 13 13.60 -31.22 -4.17
CA LEU A 13 12.13 -31.14 -4.17
C LEU A 13 11.62 -30.32 -2.98
N TRP A 14 12.20 -30.52 -1.79
CA TRP A 14 11.87 -29.76 -0.58
C TRP A 14 12.22 -28.27 -0.70
N LEU A 15 13.35 -27.94 -1.34
CA LEU A 15 13.77 -26.56 -1.59
C LEU A 15 12.84 -25.84 -2.57
N VAL A 16 12.38 -26.53 -3.62
CA VAL A 16 11.42 -25.95 -4.57
C VAL A 16 10.07 -25.71 -3.89
N LEU A 17 9.60 -26.67 -3.11
CA LEU A 17 8.33 -26.58 -2.39
C LEU A 17 8.34 -25.43 -1.36
N SER A 18 9.43 -25.26 -0.61
CA SER A 18 9.56 -24.16 0.36
C SER A 18 9.60 -22.78 -0.30
N LEU A 19 10.23 -22.68 -1.48
CA LEU A 19 10.26 -21.45 -2.28
C LEU A 19 8.84 -21.08 -2.76
N HIS A 20 8.05 -22.07 -3.18
CA HIS A 20 6.67 -21.86 -3.66
C HIS A 20 5.72 -21.46 -2.51
N ILE A 21 5.86 -22.08 -1.33
CA ILE A 21 5.07 -21.71 -0.15
C ILE A 21 5.40 -20.28 0.30
N SER A 22 6.67 -19.89 0.28
CA SER A 22 7.11 -18.52 0.61
C SER A 22 6.53 -17.48 -0.36
N TYR A 23 6.41 -17.81 -1.65
CA TYR A 23 5.79 -16.96 -2.66
C TYR A 23 4.26 -16.80 -2.42
N LEU A 24 3.58 -17.91 -2.09
CA LEU A 24 2.13 -17.93 -1.81
C LEU A 24 1.74 -17.18 -0.53
N MET A 25 2.62 -17.08 0.47
CA MET A 25 2.34 -16.39 1.74
C MET A 25 2.55 -14.88 1.68
N THR A 26 2.82 -14.30 0.51
CA THR A 26 2.79 -12.85 0.33
C THR A 26 1.35 -12.38 0.17
N ALA A 27 0.84 -11.68 1.19
CA ALA A 27 -0.45 -10.96 1.25
C ALA A 27 -1.68 -11.69 1.81
N VAL A 28 -1.64 -12.09 3.08
CA VAL A 28 -2.85 -12.09 3.93
C VAL A 28 -2.60 -11.19 5.14
N ASP A 29 -2.85 -9.89 4.96
CA ASP A 29 -2.90 -8.95 6.08
C ASP A 29 -4.32 -9.00 6.66
N ALA A 30 -4.49 -9.74 7.77
CA ALA A 30 -5.75 -9.79 8.51
C ALA A 30 -5.93 -8.45 9.25
N LYS A 31 -6.50 -7.47 8.55
CA LYS A 31 -6.69 -6.12 9.07
C LYS A 31 -7.72 -6.13 10.19
N SER A 32 -7.34 -5.65 11.37
CA SER A 32 -8.20 -5.60 12.56
C SER A 32 -9.48 -4.80 12.31
N GLY A 33 -10.65 -5.37 12.64
CA GLY A 33 -11.97 -4.72 12.52
C GLY A 33 -12.23 -3.54 13.47
N ARG A 34 -11.18 -2.95 14.07
CA ARG A 34 -11.30 -1.72 14.85
C ARG A 34 -11.17 -0.49 13.93
N PRO A 35 -11.73 0.67 14.31
CA PRO A 35 -11.46 1.91 13.59
C PRO A 35 -9.95 2.17 13.48
N ILE A 36 -9.49 2.59 12.30
CA ILE A 36 -8.14 3.14 12.15
C ILE A 36 -8.05 4.43 12.98
N THR A 37 -6.88 4.74 13.51
CA THR A 37 -6.62 6.01 14.22
C THR A 37 -5.95 7.03 13.30
N ASP A 38 -6.06 8.32 13.62
CA ASP A 38 -5.31 9.38 12.91
C ASP A 38 -3.80 9.10 12.88
N ALA A 39 -3.25 8.50 13.95
CA ALA A 39 -1.84 8.13 14.03
C ALA A 39 -1.47 7.04 13.00
N GLU A 40 -2.32 6.02 12.83
CA GLU A 40 -2.12 4.99 11.82
C GLU A 40 -2.30 5.51 10.40
N ILE A 41 -3.26 6.43 10.18
CA ILE A 41 -3.42 7.10 8.89
C ILE A 41 -2.15 7.88 8.56
N ARG A 42 -1.59 8.62 9.53
CA ARG A 42 -0.33 9.36 9.37
C ARG A 42 0.83 8.42 9.05
N MET A 43 0.98 7.34 9.82
CA MET A 43 2.04 6.35 9.61
C MET A 43 1.98 5.75 8.20
N LYS A 44 0.79 5.34 7.74
CA LYS A 44 0.60 4.79 6.38
C LYS A 44 0.86 5.82 5.29
N LYS A 45 0.56 7.09 5.56
CA LYS A 45 0.88 8.17 4.63
C LYS A 45 2.39 8.37 4.53
N ASP A 46 3.13 8.24 5.63
CA ASP A 46 4.59 8.30 5.65
C ASP A 46 5.22 7.11 4.89
N GLU A 47 4.63 5.92 4.97
CA GLU A 47 4.98 4.76 4.12
C GLU A 47 4.77 5.08 2.64
N CYS A 48 3.60 5.65 2.27
CA CYS A 48 3.33 6.10 0.91
C CYS A 48 4.33 7.13 0.40
N TYR A 49 4.75 8.08 1.23
CA TYR A 49 5.81 9.02 0.83
C TYR A 49 7.14 8.32 0.59
N THR A 50 7.48 7.31 1.39
CA THR A 50 8.70 6.52 1.21
C THR A 50 8.67 5.75 -0.11
N ASP A 51 7.53 5.13 -0.44
CA ASP A 51 7.33 4.42 -1.69
C ASP A 51 7.39 5.36 -2.90
N ILE A 52 6.82 6.55 -2.80
CA ILE A 52 6.93 7.57 -3.85
C ILE A 52 8.40 7.96 -4.04
N GLU A 53 9.13 8.23 -2.96
CA GLU A 53 10.55 8.59 -3.01
C GLU A 53 11.44 7.47 -3.55
N SER A 54 11.06 6.20 -3.36
CA SER A 54 11.77 5.07 -3.96
C SER A 54 11.67 5.04 -5.50
N GLY A 55 10.71 5.76 -6.09
CA GLY A 55 10.48 5.81 -7.54
C GLY A 55 9.45 4.81 -8.07
N LEU A 56 8.85 3.99 -7.19
CA LEU A 56 7.82 3.01 -7.57
C LEU A 56 6.56 3.64 -8.20
N TRP A 57 6.30 4.91 -7.90
CA TRP A 57 5.12 5.66 -8.35
C TRP A 57 5.35 6.50 -9.61
N GLY A 58 6.53 6.39 -10.25
CA GLY A 58 6.87 7.14 -11.45
C GLY A 58 7.35 8.57 -11.18
N PHE A 59 7.86 9.21 -12.23
CA PHE A 59 8.45 10.56 -12.14
C PHE A 59 7.40 11.64 -11.85
N ASP A 60 6.17 11.47 -12.37
CA ASP A 60 5.09 12.43 -12.20
C ASP A 60 4.76 12.69 -10.72
N CYS A 61 4.92 11.71 -9.83
CA CYS A 61 4.72 11.87 -8.39
C CYS A 61 5.83 12.67 -7.68
N LYS A 62 6.86 13.12 -8.40
CA LYS A 62 8.00 13.86 -7.85
C LYS A 62 8.19 15.24 -8.47
N VAL A 63 7.39 15.61 -9.47
CA VAL A 63 7.55 16.89 -10.19
C VAL A 63 7.28 18.09 -9.28
N SER A 64 6.49 17.90 -8.23
CA SER A 64 6.17 18.94 -7.26
C SER A 64 5.65 18.37 -5.93
N ILE A 65 5.49 19.25 -4.94
CA ILE A 65 4.95 18.90 -3.63
C ILE A 65 3.47 18.46 -3.77
N THR A 66 2.67 19.16 -4.57
CA THR A 66 1.27 18.78 -4.78
C THR A 66 1.13 17.50 -5.60
N ALA A 67 1.99 17.27 -6.58
CA ALA A 67 1.98 16.00 -7.32
C ALA A 67 2.30 14.81 -6.40
N LYS A 68 3.30 14.97 -5.52
CA LYS A 68 3.61 14.00 -4.46
C LYS A 68 2.42 13.78 -3.53
N GLU A 69 1.73 14.84 -3.15
CA GLU A 69 0.55 14.75 -2.27
C GLU A 69 -0.62 14.03 -2.93
N ASN A 70 -0.94 14.33 -4.20
CA ASN A 70 -1.95 13.62 -4.97
C ASN A 70 -1.63 12.11 -5.07
N CYS A 71 -0.37 11.75 -5.32
CA CYS A 71 0.06 10.36 -5.34
C CYS A 71 -0.01 9.70 -3.96
N ALA A 72 0.33 10.43 -2.89
CA ALA A 72 0.24 9.91 -1.53
C ALA A 72 -1.22 9.65 -1.13
N LEU A 73 -2.16 10.50 -1.55
CA LEU A 73 -3.60 10.25 -1.34
C LEU A 73 -4.06 9.00 -2.12
N ARG A 74 -3.68 8.85 -3.39
CA ARG A 74 -3.96 7.63 -4.16
C ARG A 74 -3.38 6.38 -3.51
N CYS A 75 -2.14 6.45 -3.04
CA CYS A 75 -1.48 5.36 -2.33
C CYS A 75 -2.22 4.96 -1.05
N LEU A 76 -2.57 5.96 -0.25
CA LEU A 76 -3.17 5.75 1.06
C LEU A 76 -4.56 5.11 0.97
N SER A 77 -5.35 5.50 -0.04
CA SER A 77 -6.58 4.81 -0.41
C SER A 77 -7.01 5.17 -1.84
N PRO A 78 -6.80 4.28 -2.83
CA PRO A 78 -7.22 4.53 -4.20
C PRO A 78 -8.71 4.85 -4.28
N ARG A 79 -9.52 4.08 -3.55
CA ARG A 79 -10.97 4.23 -3.52
C ARG A 79 -11.44 5.59 -3.01
N CYS A 80 -10.86 6.09 -1.92
CA CYS A 80 -11.25 7.39 -1.38
C CYS A 80 -10.70 8.54 -2.24
N TYR A 81 -9.59 8.33 -2.93
CA TYR A 81 -9.08 9.32 -3.87
C TYR A 81 -10.00 9.47 -5.08
N GLU A 82 -10.43 8.36 -5.69
CA GLU A 82 -11.42 8.34 -6.77
C GLU A 82 -12.69 9.13 -6.40
N LEU A 83 -13.18 8.92 -5.18
CA LEU A 83 -14.40 9.55 -4.71
C LEU A 83 -14.28 11.06 -4.41
N VAL A 84 -13.09 11.54 -4.03
CA VAL A 84 -12.92 12.90 -3.49
C VAL A 84 -12.08 13.82 -4.37
N TYR A 85 -11.08 13.28 -5.07
CA TYR A 85 -10.05 14.07 -5.75
C TYR A 85 -9.79 13.68 -7.21
N GLU A 86 -10.25 12.53 -7.71
CA GLU A 86 -9.91 12.12 -9.09
C GLU A 86 -10.43 13.08 -10.15
N SER A 87 -11.64 13.60 -9.98
CA SER A 87 -12.23 14.57 -10.92
C SER A 87 -11.56 15.93 -10.88
N ASP A 88 -10.99 16.29 -9.73
CA ASP A 88 -10.43 17.60 -9.44
C ASP A 88 -9.22 17.46 -8.50
N PRO A 89 -8.04 17.04 -9.02
CA PRO A 89 -6.86 16.81 -8.20
C PRO A 89 -6.40 18.09 -7.51
N LEU A 90 -5.63 17.95 -6.42
CA LEU A 90 -5.10 19.12 -5.72
C LEU A 90 -4.23 19.96 -6.65
N GLU A 91 -4.38 21.28 -6.58
CA GLU A 91 -3.56 22.26 -7.28
C GLU A 91 -2.41 22.81 -6.42
N GLU A 92 -1.41 23.43 -7.06
CA GLU A 92 -0.29 24.03 -6.35
C GLU A 92 -0.75 25.19 -5.45
N GLY A 93 -0.40 25.11 -4.16
CA GLY A 93 -0.81 26.09 -3.15
C GLY A 93 -2.25 25.93 -2.63
N GLU A 94 -3.00 24.94 -3.11
CA GLU A 94 -4.34 24.65 -2.60
C GLU A 94 -4.28 24.11 -1.17
N LYS A 95 -5.23 24.56 -0.35
CA LYS A 95 -5.47 24.00 0.98
C LYS A 95 -6.93 23.62 1.13
N ASP A 96 -7.26 22.40 0.74
CA ASP A 96 -8.62 21.90 0.86
C ASP A 96 -8.87 21.24 2.22
N VAL A 97 -9.41 22.00 3.16
CA VAL A 97 -9.74 21.49 4.50
C VAL A 97 -10.99 20.59 4.47
N ILE A 98 -11.97 20.90 3.60
CA ILE A 98 -13.28 20.24 3.59
C ILE A 98 -13.14 18.87 2.92
N ARG A 99 -12.59 18.80 1.70
CA ARG A 99 -12.34 17.53 1.01
C ARG A 99 -11.37 16.65 1.78
N ASN A 100 -10.41 17.22 2.51
CA ASN A 100 -9.54 16.43 3.40
C ASN A 100 -10.32 15.76 4.54
N GLN A 101 -11.35 16.41 5.10
CA GLN A 101 -12.23 15.78 6.09
C GLN A 101 -13.08 14.68 5.47
N GLU A 102 -13.62 14.90 4.28
CA GLU A 102 -14.40 13.90 3.53
C GLU A 102 -13.56 12.67 3.20
N TYR A 103 -12.33 12.89 2.74
CA TYR A 103 -11.36 11.84 2.45
C TYR A 103 -11.04 11.01 3.70
N LYS A 104 -10.75 11.67 4.83
CA LYS A 104 -10.53 10.97 6.12
C LYS A 104 -11.76 10.17 6.53
N TYR A 105 -12.95 10.75 6.42
CA TYR A 105 -14.21 10.06 6.75
C TYR A 105 -14.44 8.84 5.85
N CYS A 106 -14.16 8.94 4.56
CA CYS A 106 -14.18 7.81 3.63
C CYS A 106 -13.25 6.68 4.09
N MET A 107 -12.00 7.01 4.46
CA MET A 107 -11.05 6.03 4.97
C MET A 107 -11.54 5.35 6.25
N TYR A 108 -12.07 6.13 7.20
CA TYR A 108 -12.64 5.58 8.43
C TYR A 108 -13.78 4.61 8.13
N ARG A 109 -14.69 4.95 7.22
CA ARG A 109 -15.82 4.09 6.86
C ARG A 109 -15.40 2.80 6.16
N HIS A 110 -14.55 2.88 5.15
CA HIS A 110 -14.17 1.68 4.39
C HIS A 110 -13.34 0.71 5.22
N LEU A 111 -12.56 1.18 6.18
CA LEU A 111 -11.83 0.30 7.10
C LEU A 111 -12.70 -0.33 8.19
N LEU A 112 -13.88 0.22 8.45
CA LEU A 112 -14.90 -0.37 9.33
C LEU A 112 -15.84 -1.36 8.62
N GLN A 113 -15.80 -1.39 7.28
CA GLN A 113 -16.73 -2.17 6.46
C GLN A 113 -16.10 -3.47 5.90
N TYR A 114 -14.78 -3.66 6.03
CA TYR A 114 -14.11 -4.90 5.64
C TYR A 114 -13.90 -5.79 6.89
N PRO A 115 -14.50 -6.99 6.95
CA PRO A 115 -14.23 -7.99 7.99
C PRO A 115 -12.82 -8.58 7.89
#